data_AF-A0A2A5WWU5-F1
#
_entry.id   AF-A0A2A5WWU5-F1
#
_cell.length_a   1.000
_cell.length_b   1.000
_cell.length_c   1.000
_cell.angle_alpha   90.00
_cell.angle_beta   90.00
_cell.angle_gamma   90.00
#
_symmetry.space_group_name_H-M   'P 1'
#
loop_
_entity.id
_entity.type
_entity.pdbx_description
1 polymer ?
#
loop_
_entity_poly.entity_id
_entity_poly.type
_entity_poly.pdbx_seq_one_letter_code
_entity_poly.pdbx_strand_id
1 'polypeptide(L)'
;MNINHKSMTLDDGSKPCSYITLLELLSALKIEHKTVRHEAMFTVAQSKSLRETDPHGGYTKNLFLRNKKGVMWLITCNEDRQINLKALAAAMGYTGSNGRFSFASEDRLGRHLGVSPGAVSPLALINDTGHLVQFAIDISLLDHEVIHLHPLDNHHTTTISVQDLIQFAQYTGHKPARLEFDPFGGVSRFSTAEQST
;
A
#
# COMPACT_ATOMS: atom_id res chain seq x y z
N MET A 1 15.99 -22.96 -9.40
CA MET A 1 14.56 -23.22 -9.68
C MET A 1 14.05 -22.05 -10.50
N ASN A 2 13.61 -22.29 -11.72
CA ASN A 2 13.12 -21.24 -12.62
C ASN A 2 11.76 -20.76 -12.12
N ILE A 3 11.73 -19.59 -11.47
CA ILE A 3 10.49 -18.87 -11.23
C ILE A 3 10.05 -18.36 -12.61
N ASN A 4 8.91 -18.85 -13.10
CA ASN A 4 8.22 -18.28 -14.24
C ASN A 4 7.84 -16.83 -13.89
N HIS A 5 8.75 -15.88 -14.13
CA HIS A 5 8.35 -14.50 -14.38
C HIS A 5 7.60 -14.50 -15.70
N LYS A 6 6.30 -14.79 -15.64
CA LYS A 6 5.38 -14.25 -16.62
C LYS A 6 5.71 -12.76 -16.65
N SER A 7 6.26 -12.26 -17.76
CA SER A 7 6.68 -10.86 -17.86
C SER A 7 5.47 -9.98 -17.55
N MET A 8 5.39 -9.50 -16.30
CA MET A 8 4.29 -8.65 -15.86
C MET A 8 4.39 -7.36 -16.65
N THR A 9 3.27 -6.92 -17.18
CA THR A 9 3.16 -5.72 -18.02
C THR A 9 2.08 -4.86 -17.41
N LEU A 10 2.38 -3.57 -17.25
CA LEU A 10 1.43 -2.58 -16.73
C LEU A 10 0.37 -2.25 -17.81
N ASP A 11 -0.69 -1.57 -17.41
CA ASP A 11 -1.77 -1.16 -18.33
C ASP A 11 -1.29 -0.31 -19.51
N ASP A 12 -0.24 0.48 -19.30
CA ASP A 12 0.38 1.32 -20.33
C ASP A 12 1.35 0.55 -21.25
N GLY A 13 1.50 -0.76 -21.05
CA GLY A 13 2.41 -1.62 -21.82
C GLY A 13 3.86 -1.60 -21.34
N SER A 14 4.19 -0.80 -20.33
CA SER A 14 5.54 -0.74 -19.76
C SER A 14 5.80 -1.89 -18.78
N LYS A 15 7.08 -2.05 -18.42
CA LYS A 15 7.50 -3.01 -17.39
C LYS A 15 7.36 -2.37 -16.01
N PRO A 16 6.90 -3.12 -14.99
CA PRO A 16 6.93 -2.66 -13.61
C PRO A 16 8.33 -2.20 -13.17
N CYS A 17 8.37 -1.18 -12.33
CA CYS A 17 9.56 -0.73 -11.64
C CYS A 17 10.16 -1.88 -10.80
N SER A 18 11.49 -2.02 -10.82
CA SER A 18 12.19 -2.96 -9.95
C SER A 18 12.43 -2.37 -8.57
N TYR A 19 12.61 -3.22 -7.54
CA TYR A 19 12.95 -2.73 -6.20
C TYR A 19 14.24 -1.88 -6.20
N ILE A 20 15.24 -2.24 -7.00
CA ILE A 20 16.51 -1.49 -7.11
C ILE A 20 16.23 -0.06 -7.61
N THR A 21 15.48 0.07 -8.71
CA THR A 21 15.13 1.37 -9.30
C THR A 21 14.31 2.21 -8.32
N LEU A 22 13.41 1.57 -7.56
CA LEU A 22 12.66 2.24 -6.51
C LEU A 22 13.59 2.80 -5.41
N LEU A 23 14.55 2.02 -4.91
CA LEU A 23 15.49 2.47 -3.86
C LEU A 23 16.41 3.61 -4.36
N GLU A 24 16.81 3.58 -5.63
CA GLU A 24 17.53 4.68 -6.28
C GLU A 24 16.67 5.96 -6.31
N LEU A 25 15.38 5.83 -6.66
CA LEU A 25 14.46 6.96 -6.65
C LEU A 25 14.27 7.52 -5.23
N LEU A 26 14.07 6.68 -4.21
CA LEU A 26 13.94 7.14 -2.83
C LEU A 26 15.16 7.99 -2.43
N SER A 27 16.37 7.50 -2.75
CA SER A 27 17.61 8.25 -2.55
C SER A 27 17.62 9.59 -3.29
N ALA A 28 17.18 9.61 -4.55
CA ALA A 28 17.11 10.83 -5.37
C ALA A 28 16.10 11.86 -4.82
N LEU A 29 15.02 11.39 -4.20
CA LEU A 29 14.02 12.22 -3.52
C LEU A 29 14.48 12.68 -2.12
N LYS A 30 15.68 12.26 -1.68
CA LYS A 30 16.21 12.48 -0.33
C LYS A 30 15.35 11.87 0.77
N ILE A 31 14.66 10.78 0.45
CA ILE A 31 13.94 9.96 1.42
C ILE A 31 14.96 9.03 2.06
N GLU A 32 15.10 9.12 3.39
CA GLU A 32 15.96 8.21 4.13
C GLU A 32 15.31 6.81 4.15
N HIS A 33 16.09 5.79 3.80
CA HIS A 33 15.60 4.41 3.78
C HIS A 33 16.66 3.41 4.22
N LYS A 34 16.20 2.37 4.92
CA LYS A 34 17.02 1.20 5.27
C LYS A 34 16.31 -0.06 4.79
N THR A 35 16.96 -0.84 3.95
CA THR A 35 16.40 -2.08 3.40
C THR A 35 17.13 -3.29 3.93
N VAL A 36 16.38 -4.28 4.42
CA VAL A 36 16.88 -5.59 4.81
C VAL A 36 16.33 -6.66 3.87
N ARG A 37 17.16 -7.65 3.55
CA ARG A 37 16.76 -8.82 2.75
C ARG A 37 16.39 -9.96 3.68
N HIS A 38 15.31 -10.66 3.37
CA HIS A 38 14.86 -11.85 4.09
C HIS A 38 14.21 -12.86 3.13
N GLU A 39 13.99 -14.08 3.60
CA GLU A 39 13.18 -15.04 2.85
C GLU A 39 11.71 -14.61 2.80
N ALA A 40 11.01 -14.95 1.72
CA ALA A 40 9.60 -14.62 1.60
C ALA A 40 8.79 -15.37 2.67
N MET A 41 7.97 -14.62 3.40
CA MET A 41 7.15 -15.15 4.50
C MET A 41 5.72 -15.31 4.00
N PHE A 42 5.20 -16.54 4.04
CA PHE A 42 3.88 -16.87 3.49
C PHE A 42 2.80 -16.99 4.56
N THR A 43 3.19 -17.06 5.84
CA THR A 43 2.27 -17.13 6.97
C THR A 43 2.45 -15.93 7.89
N VAL A 44 1.36 -15.53 8.55
CA VAL A 44 1.38 -14.45 9.56
C VAL A 44 2.35 -14.79 10.70
N ALA A 45 2.39 -16.05 11.13
CA ALA A 45 3.28 -16.51 12.19
C ALA A 45 4.76 -16.34 11.80
N GLN A 46 5.15 -16.80 10.60
CA GLN A 46 6.51 -16.58 10.08
C GLN A 46 6.84 -15.10 9.98
N SER A 47 5.87 -14.31 9.49
CA SER A 47 6.03 -12.86 9.35
C SER A 47 6.36 -12.18 10.67
N LYS A 48 5.70 -12.56 11.76
CA LYS A 48 5.96 -11.96 13.08
C LYS A 48 7.26 -12.47 13.73
N SER A 49 7.65 -13.73 13.51
CA SER A 49 8.83 -14.31 14.17
C SER A 49 10.16 -14.07 13.44
N LEU A 50 10.12 -13.83 12.13
CA LEU A 50 11.33 -13.71 11.27
C LEU A 50 11.59 -12.27 10.80
N ARG A 51 10.88 -11.27 11.35
CA ARG A 51 11.16 -9.87 11.07
C ARG A 51 12.51 -9.49 11.65
N GLU A 52 13.45 -9.23 10.75
CA GLU A 52 14.79 -8.70 11.08
C GLU A 52 14.83 -7.16 11.09
N THR A 53 13.70 -6.52 10.80
CA THR A 53 13.55 -5.06 10.88
C THR A 53 13.45 -4.57 12.32
N ASP A 54 13.71 -3.29 12.51
CA ASP A 54 13.56 -2.62 13.79
C ASP A 54 12.21 -2.98 14.44
N PRO A 55 12.16 -3.46 15.69
CA PRO A 55 10.90 -3.66 16.40
C PRO A 55 10.18 -2.33 16.67
N HIS A 56 10.91 -1.22 16.62
CA HIS A 56 10.39 0.14 16.74
C HIS A 56 9.92 0.63 15.37
N GLY A 57 8.61 0.82 15.23
CA GLY A 57 7.98 1.28 14.00
C GLY A 57 6.64 0.62 13.73
N GLY A 58 5.87 1.22 12.82
CA GLY A 58 4.59 0.71 12.40
C GLY A 58 4.74 -0.38 11.34
N TYR A 59 4.42 -1.63 11.70
CA TYR A 59 4.17 -2.66 10.69
C TYR A 59 2.84 -2.38 10.01
N THR A 60 2.86 -2.38 8.68
CA THR A 60 1.69 -2.03 7.89
C THR A 60 1.10 -3.26 7.22
N LYS A 61 -0.19 -3.17 6.90
CA LYS A 61 -0.79 -3.98 5.84
C LYS A 61 -1.45 -3.08 4.81
N ASN A 62 -1.55 -3.62 3.61
CA ASN A 62 -2.01 -2.90 2.44
C ASN A 62 -3.18 -3.64 1.80
N LEU A 63 -4.31 -2.95 1.66
CA LEU A 63 -5.51 -3.49 1.06
C LEU A 63 -5.69 -2.89 -0.32
N PHE A 64 -5.54 -3.71 -1.36
CA PHE A 64 -5.89 -3.32 -2.73
C PHE A 64 -7.34 -3.73 -3.02
N LEU A 65 -8.24 -2.76 -2.93
CA LEU A 65 -9.68 -2.93 -2.97
C LEU A 65 -10.28 -2.33 -4.24
N ARG A 66 -11.45 -2.83 -4.64
CA ARG A 66 -12.28 -2.23 -5.67
C ARG A 66 -13.76 -2.26 -5.30
N ASN A 67 -14.51 -1.31 -5.83
CA ASN A 67 -15.98 -1.37 -5.81
C ASN A 67 -16.55 -1.94 -7.11
N LYS A 68 -17.89 -2.05 -7.20
CA LYS A 68 -18.58 -2.59 -8.38
C LYS A 68 -18.40 -1.74 -9.64
N LYS A 69 -18.20 -0.42 -9.50
CA LYS A 69 -17.91 0.51 -10.60
C LYS A 69 -16.48 0.41 -11.13
N GLY A 70 -15.63 -0.40 -10.51
CA GLY A 70 -14.22 -0.53 -10.90
C GLY A 70 -13.31 0.53 -10.31
N VAL A 71 -13.81 1.38 -9.41
CA VAL A 71 -12.97 2.32 -8.66
C VAL A 71 -12.07 1.52 -7.74
N MET A 72 -10.76 1.78 -7.78
CA MET A 72 -9.75 1.05 -7.01
C MET A 72 -9.15 1.93 -5.93
N TRP A 73 -8.84 1.30 -4.80
CA TRP A 73 -8.21 1.91 -3.65
C TRP A 73 -7.04 1.07 -3.17
N LEU A 74 -5.93 1.72 -2.85
CA LEU A 74 -4.86 1.18 -2.02
C LEU A 74 -4.96 1.82 -0.65
N ILE A 75 -5.18 1.00 0.39
CA ILE A 75 -5.33 1.47 1.76
C ILE A 75 -4.19 0.90 2.61
N THR A 76 -3.41 1.78 3.22
CA THR A 76 -2.32 1.44 4.14
C THR A 76 -2.75 1.72 5.57
N CYS A 77 -2.63 0.71 6.43
CA CYS A 77 -2.99 0.80 7.85
C CYS A 77 -2.07 -0.06 8.71
N ASN A 78 -2.17 0.08 10.03
CA ASN A 78 -1.48 -0.79 10.98
C ASN A 78 -1.82 -2.27 10.70
N GLU A 79 -0.84 -3.17 10.80
CA GLU A 79 -0.97 -4.58 10.42
C GLU A 79 -2.15 -5.28 11.12
N ASP A 80 -2.31 -5.07 12.43
CA ASP A 80 -3.34 -5.72 13.22
C ASP A 80 -4.71 -5.00 13.17
N ARG A 81 -4.86 -3.95 12.35
CA ARG A 81 -6.09 -3.15 12.24
C ARG A 81 -7.28 -3.99 11.76
N GLN A 82 -8.34 -4.09 12.53
CA GLN A 82 -9.60 -4.68 12.04
C GLN A 82 -10.30 -3.69 11.10
N ILE A 83 -10.90 -4.19 10.01
CA ILE A 83 -11.54 -3.34 8.99
C ILE A 83 -12.86 -3.97 8.55
N ASN A 84 -13.94 -3.21 8.70
CA ASN A 84 -15.24 -3.51 8.11
C ASN A 84 -15.33 -2.88 6.72
N LEU A 85 -15.17 -3.70 5.67
CA LEU A 85 -15.16 -3.24 4.28
C LEU A 85 -16.47 -2.56 3.83
N LYS A 86 -17.61 -2.91 4.46
CA LYS A 86 -18.90 -2.26 4.17
C LYS A 86 -18.96 -0.86 4.79
N ALA A 87 -18.52 -0.72 6.04
CA ALA A 87 -18.45 0.57 6.72
C ALA A 87 -17.44 1.50 6.03
N LEU A 88 -16.29 0.95 5.63
CA LEU A 88 -15.27 1.66 4.85
C LEU A 88 -15.82 2.18 3.51
N ALA A 89 -16.52 1.34 2.75
CA ALA A 89 -17.15 1.76 1.50
C ALA A 89 -18.15 2.91 1.73
N ALA A 90 -19.00 2.79 2.75
CA ALA A 90 -19.98 3.82 3.10
C ALA A 90 -19.31 5.14 3.51
N ALA A 91 -18.25 5.10 4.32
CA ALA A 91 -17.51 6.29 4.76
C ALA A 91 -16.81 7.01 3.59
N MET A 92 -16.39 6.26 2.56
CA MET A 92 -15.85 6.82 1.32
C MET A 92 -16.93 7.25 0.32
N GLY A 93 -18.20 7.32 0.73
CA GLY A 93 -19.32 7.77 -0.11
C GLY A 93 -19.86 6.71 -1.07
N TYR A 94 -19.41 5.46 -0.99
CA TYR A 94 -19.96 4.36 -1.80
C TYR A 94 -21.10 3.68 -1.04
N THR A 95 -22.33 3.90 -1.51
CA THR A 95 -23.55 3.33 -0.89
C THR A 95 -24.38 2.55 -1.91
N GLY A 96 -25.45 1.89 -1.43
CA GLY A 96 -26.36 1.11 -2.27
C GLY A 96 -25.65 -0.01 -3.03
N SER A 97 -25.90 -0.11 -4.33
CA SER A 97 -25.30 -1.13 -5.20
C SER A 97 -23.78 -1.02 -5.36
N ASN A 98 -23.17 0.09 -4.91
CA ASN A 98 -21.73 0.30 -4.90
C ASN A 98 -21.11 0.21 -3.50
N GLY A 99 -21.93 0.03 -2.45
CA GLY A 99 -21.49 0.07 -1.05
C GLY A 99 -20.78 -1.19 -0.56
N ARG A 100 -20.12 -1.92 -1.47
CA ARG A 100 -19.32 -3.09 -1.13
C ARG A 100 -17.96 -2.98 -1.80
N PHE A 101 -16.92 -2.91 -0.97
CA PHE A 101 -15.57 -3.20 -1.39
C PHE A 101 -15.30 -4.71 -1.41
N SER A 102 -14.46 -5.11 -2.34
CA SER A 102 -13.85 -6.43 -2.41
C SER A 102 -12.38 -6.29 -2.80
N PHE A 103 -11.53 -7.24 -2.40
CA PHE A 103 -10.16 -7.29 -2.90
C PHE A 103 -10.15 -7.37 -4.43
N ALA A 104 -9.26 -6.58 -5.05
CA ALA A 104 -9.01 -6.66 -6.47
C ALA A 104 -8.29 -7.97 -6.82
N SER A 105 -8.42 -8.42 -8.07
CA SER A 105 -7.77 -9.65 -8.54
C SER A 105 -6.25 -9.48 -8.64
N GLU A 106 -5.53 -10.60 -8.59
CA GLU A 106 -4.08 -10.64 -8.86
C GLU A 106 -3.72 -10.01 -10.22
N ASP A 107 -4.53 -10.27 -11.26
CA ASP A 107 -4.35 -9.63 -12.57
C ASP A 107 -4.39 -8.09 -12.49
N ARG A 108 -5.34 -7.52 -11.74
CA ARG A 108 -5.41 -6.07 -11.53
C ARG A 108 -4.24 -5.57 -10.69
N LEU A 109 -3.84 -6.34 -9.67
CA LEU A 109 -2.69 -5.99 -8.85
C LEU A 109 -1.42 -5.86 -9.71
N GLY A 110 -1.19 -6.83 -10.59
CA GLY A 110 -0.05 -6.80 -11.50
C GLY A 110 -0.14 -5.68 -12.55
N ARG A 111 -1.33 -5.42 -13.10
CA ARG A 111 -1.51 -4.40 -14.15
C ARG A 111 -1.44 -2.96 -13.63
N HIS A 112 -1.93 -2.70 -12.41
CA HIS A 112 -2.00 -1.34 -11.86
C HIS A 112 -0.87 -1.01 -10.88
N LEU A 113 -0.41 -2.00 -10.10
CA LEU A 113 0.62 -1.79 -9.07
C LEU A 113 1.91 -2.54 -9.38
N GLY A 114 1.96 -3.39 -10.41
CA GLY A 114 3.20 -4.04 -10.83
C GLY A 114 3.78 -5.02 -9.80
N VAL A 115 2.97 -5.53 -8.89
CA VAL A 115 3.39 -6.44 -7.80
C VAL A 115 2.55 -7.70 -7.76
N SER A 116 3.12 -8.76 -7.20
CA SER A 116 2.43 -10.03 -6.94
C SER A 116 1.73 -10.01 -5.57
N PRO A 117 0.76 -10.91 -5.33
CA PRO A 117 0.20 -11.12 -3.99
C PRO A 117 1.31 -11.38 -2.97
N GLY A 118 1.24 -10.71 -1.82
CA GLY A 118 2.28 -10.75 -0.78
C GLY A 118 3.31 -9.62 -0.86
N ALA A 119 3.44 -8.92 -2.00
CA ALA A 119 4.31 -7.75 -2.15
C ALA A 119 3.52 -6.41 -2.21
N VAL A 120 2.24 -6.42 -1.80
CA VAL A 120 1.38 -5.24 -1.83
C VAL A 120 1.92 -4.17 -0.88
N SER A 121 2.20 -2.99 -1.41
CA SER A 121 2.89 -1.90 -0.72
C SER A 121 2.44 -0.55 -1.29
N PRO A 122 2.38 0.53 -0.50
CA PRO A 122 2.14 1.87 -1.02
C PRO A 122 3.30 2.37 -1.88
N LEU A 123 4.50 1.77 -1.77
CA LEU A 123 5.60 2.05 -2.70
C LEU A 123 5.30 1.62 -4.14
N ALA A 124 4.30 0.74 -4.34
CA ALA A 124 3.85 0.28 -5.65
C ALA A 124 3.09 1.35 -6.47
N LEU A 125 2.77 2.49 -5.86
CA LEU A 125 2.17 3.63 -6.55
C LEU A 125 3.07 4.22 -7.64
N ILE A 126 4.39 3.95 -7.61
CA ILE A 126 5.29 4.30 -8.73
C ILE A 126 4.88 3.69 -10.07
N ASN A 127 4.17 2.55 -10.03
CA ASN A 127 3.73 1.84 -11.22
C ASN A 127 2.36 2.32 -11.74
N ASP A 128 1.61 3.09 -10.96
CA ASP A 128 0.29 3.60 -11.38
C ASP A 128 0.41 4.95 -12.10
N THR A 129 1.10 4.96 -13.23
CA THR A 129 1.33 6.15 -14.07
C THR A 129 0.03 6.77 -14.62
N GLY A 130 -1.04 5.96 -14.69
CA GLY A 130 -2.38 6.38 -15.09
C GLY A 130 -3.24 6.94 -13.96
N HIS A 131 -2.75 6.93 -12.71
CA HIS A 131 -3.48 7.35 -11.50
C HIS A 131 -4.87 6.69 -11.38
N LEU A 132 -4.95 5.39 -11.67
CA LEU A 132 -6.19 4.60 -11.64
C LEU A 132 -6.53 4.11 -10.22
N VAL A 133 -5.59 4.21 -9.29
CA VAL A 133 -5.69 3.76 -7.90
C VAL A 133 -5.68 4.95 -6.96
N GLN A 134 -6.76 5.11 -6.19
CA GLN A 134 -6.79 6.10 -5.11
C GLN A 134 -6.01 5.59 -3.90
N PHE A 135 -5.23 6.46 -3.26
CA PHE A 135 -4.47 6.11 -2.06
C PHE A 135 -5.11 6.66 -0.79
N ALA A 136 -5.23 5.83 0.24
CA ALA A 136 -5.62 6.26 1.58
C ALA A 136 -4.68 5.70 2.65
N ILE A 137 -4.43 6.50 3.68
CA ILE A 137 -3.63 6.13 4.83
C ILE A 137 -4.44 6.24 6.13
N ASP A 138 -4.33 5.23 6.99
CA ASP A 138 -4.81 5.27 8.37
C ASP A 138 -3.99 6.30 9.16
N ILE A 139 -4.62 7.33 9.71
CA ILE A 139 -3.94 8.40 10.42
C ILE A 139 -3.24 7.92 11.70
N SER A 140 -3.65 6.78 12.27
CA SER A 140 -2.91 6.18 13.40
C SER A 140 -1.52 5.68 13.02
N LEU A 141 -1.19 5.63 11.73
CA LEU A 141 0.20 5.40 11.31
C LEU A 141 1.07 6.63 11.56
N LEU A 142 0.51 7.84 11.63
CA LEU A 142 1.26 9.08 11.89
C LEU A 142 1.86 9.13 13.30
N ASP A 143 1.39 8.26 14.21
CA ASP A 143 1.92 8.12 15.57
C ASP A 143 3.26 7.35 15.58
N HIS A 144 3.63 6.70 14.47
CA HIS A 144 4.93 6.05 14.31
C HIS A 144 5.93 6.99 13.64
N GLU A 145 7.16 7.01 14.15
CA GLU A 145 8.27 7.72 13.50
C GLU A 145 8.60 7.09 12.14
N VAL A 146 8.68 5.76 12.11
CA VAL A 146 9.00 4.95 10.93
C VAL A 146 7.99 3.84 10.70
N ILE A 147 7.91 3.37 9.47
CA ILE A 147 7.06 2.25 9.04
C ILE A 147 7.85 1.28 8.16
N HIS A 148 7.39 0.03 8.12
CA HIS A 148 8.03 -1.04 7.37
C HIS A 148 7.17 -1.49 6.19
N LEU A 149 7.75 -1.47 4.99
CA LEU A 149 7.08 -1.66 3.71
C LEU A 149 7.88 -2.62 2.82
N HIS A 150 7.21 -3.42 1.99
CA HIS A 150 7.91 -4.16 0.92
C HIS A 150 8.26 -3.19 -0.23
N PRO A 151 9.52 -3.12 -0.68
CA PRO A 151 9.90 -2.31 -1.83
C PRO A 151 9.59 -3.04 -3.15
N LEU A 152 8.32 -3.32 -3.41
CA LEU A 152 7.82 -4.06 -4.60
C LEU A 152 8.19 -5.55 -4.65
N ASP A 153 9.05 -6.01 -3.75
CA ASP A 153 9.52 -7.38 -3.63
C ASP A 153 9.37 -7.84 -2.18
N ASN A 154 8.74 -9.00 -1.95
CA ASN A 154 8.47 -9.55 -0.63
C ASN A 154 9.66 -10.30 0.00
N HIS A 155 10.80 -10.36 -0.69
CA HIS A 155 12.09 -10.77 -0.12
C HIS A 155 12.85 -9.61 0.55
N HIS A 156 12.25 -8.42 0.59
CA HIS A 156 12.84 -7.25 1.18
C HIS A 156 11.83 -6.51 2.05
N THR A 157 12.34 -5.84 3.08
CA THR A 157 11.58 -4.85 3.84
C THR A 157 12.40 -3.58 3.93
N THR A 158 11.77 -2.46 3.58
CA THR A 158 12.33 -1.11 3.62
C THR A 158 11.65 -0.32 4.73
N THR A 159 12.45 0.27 5.59
CA THR A 159 12.02 1.21 6.62
C THR A 159 12.18 2.63 6.11
N ILE A 160 11.12 3.43 6.19
CA ILE A 160 11.10 4.88 5.90
C ILE A 160 10.27 5.62 6.94
N SER A 161 10.40 6.94 7.04
CA SER A 161 9.47 7.73 7.84
C SER A 161 8.07 7.78 7.21
N VAL A 162 7.05 8.00 8.03
CA VAL A 162 5.66 8.13 7.53
C VAL A 162 5.51 9.41 6.69
N GLN A 163 6.26 10.47 7.04
CA GLN A 163 6.27 11.71 6.25
C GLN A 163 6.87 11.49 4.87
N ASP A 164 7.94 10.70 4.77
CA ASP A 164 8.54 10.34 3.49
C ASP A 164 7.61 9.48 2.64
N LEU A 165 6.82 8.59 3.25
CA LEU A 165 5.78 7.87 2.51
C LEU A 165 4.76 8.84 1.90
N ILE A 166 4.34 9.86 2.65
CA ILE A 166 3.40 10.88 2.17
C ILE A 166 4.04 11.69 1.03
N GLN A 167 5.31 12.08 1.18
CA GLN A 167 6.07 12.77 0.14
C GLN A 167 6.17 11.92 -1.14
N PHE A 168 6.50 10.63 -1.01
CA PHE A 168 6.58 9.68 -2.12
C PHE A 168 5.23 9.52 -2.81
N ALA A 169 4.15 9.36 -2.05
CA ALA A 169 2.80 9.23 -2.61
C ALA A 169 2.42 10.51 -3.40
N GLN A 170 2.73 11.70 -2.87
CA GLN A 170 2.53 12.95 -3.60
C GLN A 170 3.40 13.06 -4.86
N TYR A 171 4.66 12.65 -4.80
CA TYR A 171 5.56 12.63 -5.96
C TYR A 171 5.01 11.76 -7.10
N THR A 172 4.42 10.62 -6.77
CA THR A 172 3.79 9.72 -7.75
C THR A 172 2.39 10.18 -8.19
N GLY A 173 1.92 11.35 -7.76
CA GLY A 173 0.59 11.89 -8.11
C GLY A 173 -0.56 11.38 -7.23
N HIS A 174 -0.27 10.61 -6.18
CA HIS A 174 -1.23 9.96 -5.30
C HIS A 174 -1.33 10.67 -3.94
N LYS A 175 -1.94 11.87 -3.92
CA LYS A 175 -2.14 12.59 -2.65
C LYS A 175 -3.04 11.76 -1.70
N PRO A 176 -2.56 11.38 -0.50
CA PRO A 176 -3.28 10.43 0.35
C PRO A 176 -4.57 11.04 0.91
N ALA A 177 -5.68 10.30 0.77
CA ALA A 177 -6.84 10.50 1.62
C ALA A 177 -6.53 10.00 3.04
N ARG A 178 -7.15 10.64 4.04
CA ARG A 178 -6.95 10.30 5.46
C ARG A 178 -8.13 9.50 5.97
N LEU A 179 -7.83 8.38 6.61
CA LEU A 179 -8.80 7.49 7.26
C LEU A 179 -8.51 7.39 8.74
N GLU A 180 -9.55 7.41 9.55
CA GLU A 180 -9.47 7.08 10.97
C GLU A 180 -10.44 5.93 11.22
N PHE A 181 -9.91 4.83 11.75
CA PHE A 181 -10.71 3.66 12.11
C PHE A 181 -11.11 3.72 13.58
N ASP A 182 -12.34 3.29 13.88
CA ASP A 182 -12.75 3.02 15.26
C ASP A 182 -12.16 1.66 15.74
N PRO A 183 -12.20 1.37 17.06
CA PRO A 183 -11.68 0.12 17.62
C PRO A 183 -12.35 -1.16 17.09
N PHE A 184 -13.53 -1.06 16.48
CA PHE A 184 -14.33 -2.16 15.97
C PHE A 184 -14.21 -2.31 14.43
N GLY A 185 -13.31 -1.55 13.82
CA GLY A 185 -13.02 -1.58 12.38
C GLY A 185 -14.00 -0.81 11.51
N GLY A 186 -14.92 -0.03 12.09
CA GLY A 186 -15.63 1.02 11.37
C GLY A 186 -14.71 2.21 11.08
N VAL A 187 -15.24 3.22 10.39
CA VAL A 187 -14.51 4.45 10.04
C VAL A 187 -15.15 5.61 10.78
N SER A 188 -14.40 6.23 11.70
CA SER A 188 -14.83 7.41 12.45
C SER A 188 -14.64 8.69 11.64
N ARG A 189 -13.63 8.73 10.77
CA ARG A 189 -13.36 9.89 9.91
C ARG A 189 -12.78 9.46 8.57
N PHE A 190 -13.25 10.10 7.51
CA PHE A 190 -12.65 10.05 6.18
C PHE A 190 -12.56 11.49 5.64
N SER A 191 -11.43 11.83 5.04
CA SER A 191 -11.27 13.11 4.36
C SER A 191 -10.39 12.95 3.14
N THR A 192 -10.84 13.49 2.01
CA THR A 192 -10.00 13.57 0.81
C THR A 192 -9.05 14.76 0.94
N ALA A 193 -7.96 14.70 0.19
CA ALA A 193 -6.92 15.70 0.26
C ALA A 193 -7.33 17.10 -0.27
N GLU A 194 -8.51 17.21 -0.88
CA GLU A 194 -9.15 18.47 -1.31
C GLU A 194 -10.01 19.13 -0.22
N GLN A 195 -10.39 18.38 0.82
CA GLN A 195 -11.30 18.83 1.89
C GLN A 195 -10.57 19.30 3.16
N SER A 196 -9.23 19.41 3.11
CA SER A 196 -8.43 19.97 4.20
C SER A 196 -8.03 21.41 3.85
N THR A 197 -8.96 22.35 4.05
CA THR A 197 -8.69 23.80 4.13
C THR A 197 -9.21 24.30 5.45
#